data_AF-A0AA36I3P9-F1
#
_entry.id   AF-A0AA36I3P9-F1
#
_cell.length_a   1.000
_cell.length_b   1.000
_cell.length_c   1.000
_cell.angle_alpha   90.00
_cell.angle_beta   90.00
_cell.angle_gamma   90.00
#
_symmetry.space_group_name_H-M   'P 1'
#
loop_
_entity.id
_entity.type
_entity.pdbx_description
1 polymer ?
#
loop_
_entity_poly.entity_id
_entity_poly.type
_entity_poly.pdbx_seq_one_letter_code
_entity_poly.pdbx_strand_id
1 'polypeptide(L)'
;MLGLDGAGKTTILYKLRLGGMVKARPTVGFNMETVEHNHLKLKVFDFGGRSKIRRFWHHYSPDADGVIFVVDSTDGERMGEAKEELQAMMGKRELERAVVLVLANKQDSDAMTAEVTEVLQLRKRQVWSLHCTSAPKGFGLSEAMDWLSSSLACPSNGSTSTTRKWEDLPEPA
;
A
#
# COMPACT_ATOMS: atom_id res chain seq x y z
N MET A 1 3.52 -3.78 5.46
CA MET A 1 3.30 -3.61 4.01
C MET A 1 3.01 -4.99 3.42
N LEU A 2 1.84 -5.13 2.80
CA LEU A 2 1.25 -6.39 2.30
C LEU A 2 0.78 -6.21 0.85
N GLY A 3 0.41 -7.31 0.18
CA GLY A 3 -0.02 -7.33 -1.22
C GLY A 3 0.65 -8.45 -2.02
N LEU A 4 0.13 -8.77 -3.21
CA LEU A 4 0.60 -9.88 -4.02
C LEU A 4 2.08 -9.71 -4.45
N ASP A 5 2.73 -10.81 -4.82
CA ASP A 5 4.06 -10.73 -5.44
C ASP A 5 4.00 -10.02 -6.78
N GLY A 6 5.04 -9.23 -7.07
CA GLY A 6 5.09 -8.36 -8.26
C GLY A 6 4.43 -6.99 -8.08
N ALA A 7 3.65 -6.75 -7.01
CA ALA A 7 2.96 -5.48 -6.79
C ALA A 7 3.88 -4.27 -6.52
N GLY A 8 5.15 -4.49 -6.18
CA GLY A 8 6.13 -3.42 -6.00
C GLY A 8 6.39 -2.96 -4.56
N LYS A 9 5.94 -3.72 -3.56
CA LYS A 9 6.11 -3.43 -2.11
C LYS A 9 7.55 -3.05 -1.73
N THR A 10 8.51 -3.93 -2.01
CA THR A 10 9.92 -3.71 -1.68
C THR A 10 10.51 -2.50 -2.41
N THR A 11 10.08 -2.26 -3.66
CA THR A 11 10.48 -1.06 -4.41
C THR A 11 9.97 0.22 -3.74
N ILE A 12 8.71 0.23 -3.30
CA ILE A 12 8.13 1.36 -2.55
C ILE A 12 8.88 1.55 -1.23
N LEU A 13 9.11 0.48 -0.47
CA LEU A 13 9.82 0.55 0.81
C LEU A 13 11.19 1.21 0.65
N TYR A 14 11.99 0.76 -0.32
CA TYR A 14 13.31 1.34 -0.55
C TYR A 14 13.26 2.73 -1.17
N LYS A 15 12.25 3.03 -2.00
CA LYS A 15 12.04 4.41 -2.50
C LYS A 15 11.77 5.37 -1.35
N LEU A 16 10.93 4.99 -0.40
CA LEU A 16 10.63 5.76 0.81
C LEU A 16 11.86 5.86 1.74
N ARG A 17 12.63 4.78 1.88
CA ARG A 17 13.79 4.76 2.79
C ARG A 17 15.01 5.51 2.26
N LEU A 18 15.31 5.38 0.97
CA LEU A 18 16.58 5.77 0.38
C LEU A 18 16.45 6.91 -0.66
N GLY A 19 15.23 7.30 -1.05
CA GLY A 19 14.95 8.31 -2.08
C GLY A 19 15.28 7.87 -3.52
N GLY A 20 16.21 6.92 -3.70
CA GLY A 20 16.66 6.41 -4.98
C GLY A 20 15.88 5.19 -5.51
N MET A 21 16.11 4.86 -6.78
CA MET A 21 15.59 3.63 -7.39
C MET A 21 16.43 2.43 -6.96
N VAL A 22 15.82 1.47 -6.29
CA VAL A 22 16.45 0.18 -5.96
C VAL A 22 15.75 -0.93 -6.71
N LYS A 23 16.52 -1.73 -7.47
CA LYS A 23 15.99 -2.93 -8.13
C LYS A 23 15.71 -4.01 -7.10
N ALA A 24 14.45 -4.15 -6.70
CA ALA A 24 14.04 -5.20 -5.79
C ALA A 24 14.11 -6.60 -6.43
N ARG A 25 14.58 -7.58 -5.66
CA ARG A 25 14.47 -9.01 -5.99
C ARG A 25 13.27 -9.60 -5.24
N PRO A 26 12.67 -10.72 -5.71
CA PRO A 26 11.55 -11.35 -5.01
C PRO A 26 11.88 -11.66 -3.54
N THR A 27 11.09 -11.11 -2.62
CA THR A 27 11.26 -11.30 -1.17
C THR A 27 10.77 -12.69 -0.76
N VAL A 28 11.66 -13.50 -0.17
CA VAL A 28 11.35 -14.87 0.28
C VAL A 28 10.75 -14.89 1.69
N GLY A 29 11.11 -13.93 2.54
CA GLY A 29 10.62 -13.78 3.91
C GLY A 29 10.01 -12.40 4.13
N PHE A 30 10.68 -11.57 4.91
CA PHE A 30 10.31 -10.17 5.13
C PHE A 30 11.56 -9.28 5.19
N ASN A 31 11.38 -7.99 4.91
CA ASN A 31 12.33 -6.93 5.22
C ASN A 31 11.76 -6.08 6.37
N MET A 32 12.62 -5.50 7.21
CA MET A 32 12.23 -4.57 8.26
C MET A 32 13.07 -3.32 8.12
N GLU A 33 12.43 -2.21 7.80
CA GLU A 33 13.09 -0.91 7.63
C GLU A 33 12.41 0.15 8.47
N THR A 34 13.15 1.20 8.79
CA THR A 34 12.59 2.38 9.43
C THR A 34 12.48 3.52 8.43
N VAL A 35 11.25 3.86 8.06
CA VAL A 35 10.94 4.98 7.17
C VAL A 35 10.66 6.21 8.01
N GLU A 36 11.35 7.31 7.71
CA GLU A 36 11.11 8.60 8.33
C GLU A 36 10.35 9.47 7.32
N HIS A 37 9.17 9.94 7.70
CA HIS A 37 8.32 10.79 6.87
C HIS A 37 7.77 11.93 7.74
N ASN A 38 8.13 13.17 7.39
CA ASN A 38 7.90 14.34 8.24
C ASN A 38 8.41 14.14 9.68
N HIS A 39 7.51 14.19 10.67
CA HIS A 39 7.82 13.98 12.09
C HIS A 39 7.54 12.56 12.58
N LEU A 40 7.15 11.64 11.68
CA LEU A 40 6.88 10.25 12.02
C LEU A 40 8.02 9.32 11.64
N LYS A 41 8.27 8.37 12.54
CA LYS A 41 9.20 7.27 12.36
C LYS A 41 8.43 5.96 12.33
N LEU A 42 8.29 5.38 11.14
CA LEU A 42 7.49 4.20 10.89
C LEU A 42 8.40 2.98 10.79
N LYS A 43 8.16 1.99 11.64
CA LYS A 43 8.78 0.67 11.53
C LYS A 43 7.97 -0.18 10.54
N VAL A 44 8.47 -0.30 9.32
CA VAL A 44 7.76 -0.98 8.23
C VAL A 44 8.29 -2.38 8.03
N PHE A 45 7.39 -3.35 8.12
CA PHE A 45 7.64 -4.75 7.77
C PHE A 45 7.09 -5.02 6.36
N ASP A 46 7.96 -5.32 5.40
CA ASP A 46 7.60 -5.71 4.02
C ASP A 46 7.64 -7.22 3.87
N PHE A 47 6.48 -7.84 3.65
CA PHE A 47 6.38 -9.29 3.52
C PHE A 47 6.39 -9.72 2.08
N GLY A 48 7.03 -10.86 1.78
CA GLY A 48 6.89 -11.49 0.48
C GLY A 48 5.43 -11.84 0.16
N GLY A 49 5.07 -11.72 -1.12
CA GLY A 49 3.68 -11.80 -1.58
C GLY A 49 3.29 -13.09 -2.29
N ARG A 50 4.19 -14.07 -2.40
CA ARG A 50 3.89 -15.35 -3.07
C ARG A 50 2.90 -16.14 -2.23
N SER A 51 1.93 -16.80 -2.87
CA SER A 51 0.86 -17.55 -2.19
C SER A 51 1.35 -18.40 -0.99
N LYS A 52 2.41 -19.20 -1.16
CA LYS A 52 2.98 -20.08 -0.11
C LYS A 52 3.44 -19.37 1.18
N ILE A 53 3.77 -18.08 1.11
CA ILE A 53 4.29 -17.30 2.24
C ILE A 53 3.27 -16.29 2.79
N ARG A 54 2.10 -16.10 2.14
CA ARG A 54 1.06 -15.17 2.63
C ARG A 54 0.48 -15.58 3.98
N ARG A 55 0.50 -16.87 4.31
CA ARG A 55 0.16 -17.39 5.64
C ARG A 55 0.92 -16.69 6.78
N PHE A 56 2.12 -16.18 6.51
CA PHE A 56 2.92 -15.48 7.50
C PHE A 56 2.44 -14.05 7.77
N TRP A 57 1.68 -13.40 6.87
CA TRP A 57 1.17 -12.05 7.09
C TRP A 57 0.42 -11.93 8.41
N HIS A 58 -0.28 -12.98 8.81
CA HIS A 58 -1.10 -13.03 10.02
C HIS A 58 -0.28 -13.17 11.31
N HIS A 59 0.93 -13.72 11.23
CA HIS A 59 1.78 -13.91 12.40
C HIS A 59 2.52 -12.65 12.82
N TYR A 60 2.69 -11.70 11.91
CA TYR A 60 3.49 -10.49 12.15
C TYR A 60 2.71 -9.17 12.06
N SER A 61 1.40 -9.24 11.80
CA SER A 61 0.50 -8.10 11.85
C SER A 61 -0.39 -7.97 13.10
N PRO A 62 -0.28 -8.79 14.19
CA PRO A 62 -0.95 -8.44 15.43
C PRO A 62 -0.50 -7.06 15.90
N ASP A 63 -1.45 -6.20 16.28
CA ASP A 63 -1.22 -4.87 16.84
C ASP A 63 -0.54 -3.86 15.91
N ALA A 64 -0.63 -4.04 14.59
CA ALA A 64 -0.18 -3.04 13.64
C ALA A 64 -1.06 -1.77 13.72
N ASP A 65 -0.44 -0.60 13.90
CA ASP A 65 -1.16 0.69 13.88
C ASP A 65 -1.78 0.99 12.49
N GLY A 66 -1.13 0.49 11.44
CA GLY A 66 -1.62 0.63 10.07
C GLY A 66 -1.07 -0.42 9.11
N VAL A 67 -1.82 -0.64 8.03
CA VAL A 67 -1.49 -1.57 6.95
C VAL A 67 -1.39 -0.82 5.64
N ILE A 68 -0.22 -0.89 5.01
CA ILE A 68 -0.04 -0.49 3.61
C ILE A 68 -0.27 -1.72 2.73
N PHE A 69 -1.31 -1.72 1.91
CA PHE A 69 -1.61 -2.78 0.95
C PHE A 69 -1.33 -2.30 -0.47
N VAL A 70 -0.43 -2.97 -1.17
CA VAL A 70 0.02 -2.56 -2.52
C VAL A 70 -0.61 -3.45 -3.58
N VAL A 71 -1.21 -2.81 -4.57
CA VAL A 71 -1.86 -3.45 -5.72
C VAL A 71 -1.08 -3.10 -6.98
N ASP A 72 -0.92 -4.09 -7.85
CA ASP A 72 -0.43 -3.90 -9.21
C ASP A 72 -1.58 -3.42 -10.11
N SER A 73 -1.65 -2.13 -10.41
CA SER A 73 -2.75 -1.57 -11.21
C SER A 73 -2.71 -1.96 -12.69
N THR A 74 -1.63 -2.58 -13.16
CA THR A 74 -1.52 -3.11 -14.52
C THR A 74 -2.01 -4.56 -14.65
N ASP A 75 -2.26 -5.23 -13.52
CA ASP A 75 -2.58 -6.65 -13.47
C ASP A 75 -4.07 -6.89 -13.17
N GLY A 76 -4.90 -6.70 -14.20
CA GLY A 76 -6.35 -6.90 -14.11
C GLY A 76 -6.73 -8.34 -13.76
N GLU A 77 -5.97 -9.33 -14.25
CA GLU A 77 -6.26 -10.75 -14.03
C GLU A 77 -6.13 -11.13 -12.54
N ARG A 78 -5.16 -10.57 -11.82
CA ARG A 78 -4.94 -10.85 -10.38
C ARG A 78 -5.65 -9.88 -9.44
N MET A 79 -6.45 -8.94 -9.95
CA MET A 79 -7.19 -8.00 -9.09
C MET A 79 -8.20 -8.71 -8.17
N GLY A 80 -8.83 -9.78 -8.65
CA GLY A 80 -9.71 -10.62 -7.83
C GLY A 80 -8.98 -11.28 -6.65
N GLU A 81 -7.79 -11.82 -6.90
CA GLU A 81 -6.92 -12.40 -5.86
C GLU A 81 -6.48 -11.32 -4.85
N ALA A 82 -6.11 -10.12 -5.33
CA ALA A 82 -5.72 -9.01 -4.46
C ALA A 82 -6.88 -8.56 -3.55
N LYS A 83 -8.10 -8.52 -4.09
CA LYS A 83 -9.32 -8.21 -3.35
C LYS A 83 -9.57 -9.24 -2.24
N GLU A 84 -9.52 -10.53 -2.56
CA GLU A 84 -9.76 -11.60 -1.57
C GLU A 84 -8.78 -11.51 -0.40
N GLU A 85 -7.49 -11.32 -0.69
CA GLU A 85 -6.46 -11.17 0.34
C GLU A 85 -6.65 -9.90 1.18
N LEU A 86 -7.02 -8.78 0.55
CA LEU A 86 -7.31 -7.53 1.23
C LEU A 86 -8.52 -7.67 2.16
N GLN A 87 -9.61 -8.27 1.69
CA GLN A 87 -10.82 -8.47 2.49
C GLN A 87 -10.59 -9.47 3.63
N ALA A 88 -9.83 -10.55 3.38
CA ALA A 88 -9.44 -11.50 4.41
C ALA A 88 -8.59 -10.85 5.50
N MET A 89 -7.70 -9.93 5.13
CA MET A 89 -6.90 -9.14 6.07
C MET A 89 -7.78 -8.15 6.87
N MET A 90 -8.62 -7.36 6.18
CA MET A 90 -9.51 -6.38 6.82
C MET A 90 -10.56 -7.02 7.73
N GLY A 91 -10.93 -8.28 7.48
CA GLY A 91 -11.87 -9.04 8.31
C GLY A 91 -11.31 -9.53 9.65
N LYS A 92 -10.00 -9.37 9.90
CA LYS A 92 -9.35 -9.81 11.14
C LYS A 92 -9.62 -8.87 12.28
N ARG A 93 -9.95 -9.45 13.44
CA ARG A 93 -10.28 -8.68 14.65
C ARG A 93 -9.06 -7.92 15.18
N GLU A 94 -7.87 -8.47 14.97
CA GLU A 94 -6.59 -7.88 15.34
C GLU A 94 -6.27 -6.61 14.53
N LEU A 95 -6.87 -6.46 13.34
CA LEU A 95 -6.67 -5.32 12.44
C LEU A 95 -7.88 -4.40 12.37
N GLU A 96 -8.85 -4.57 13.27
CA GLU A 96 -10.07 -3.76 13.30
C GLU A 96 -9.77 -2.27 13.54
N ARG A 97 -8.75 -1.97 14.34
CA ARG A 97 -8.33 -0.60 14.67
C ARG A 97 -7.26 -0.05 13.73
N ALA A 98 -6.69 -0.88 12.86
CA ALA A 98 -5.61 -0.47 11.98
C ALA A 98 -6.13 0.45 10.86
N VAL A 99 -5.38 1.50 10.57
CA VAL A 99 -5.62 2.34 9.38
C VAL A 99 -5.14 1.59 8.14
N VAL A 100 -5.91 1.58 7.05
CA VAL A 100 -5.56 0.86 5.82
C VAL A 100 -5.24 1.84 4.68
N LEU A 101 -3.99 1.89 4.26
CA LEU A 101 -3.57 2.62 3.06
C LEU A 101 -3.46 1.65 1.89
N VAL A 102 -4.24 1.88 0.83
CA VAL A 102 -4.15 1.12 -0.42
C VAL A 102 -3.33 1.92 -1.43
N LEU A 103 -2.28 1.30 -1.97
CA LEU A 103 -1.45 1.88 -3.04
C LEU A 103 -1.78 1.18 -4.36
N ALA A 104 -2.48 1.88 -5.24
CA ALA A 104 -2.71 1.50 -6.62
C ALA A 104 -1.43 1.83 -7.42
N ASN A 105 -0.48 0.89 -7.44
CA ASN A 105 0.89 1.12 -7.90
C ASN A 105 1.05 0.80 -9.39
N LYS A 106 2.16 1.29 -9.98
CA LYS A 106 2.54 1.19 -11.41
C LYS A 106 1.73 2.08 -12.35
N GLN A 107 1.36 3.25 -11.86
CA GLN A 107 0.68 4.29 -12.66
C GLN A 107 1.59 4.96 -13.70
N ASP A 108 2.86 4.54 -13.80
CA ASP A 108 3.78 4.88 -14.90
C ASP A 108 3.57 4.01 -16.16
N SER A 109 2.51 3.21 -16.20
CA SER A 109 2.12 2.34 -17.32
C SER A 109 0.60 2.43 -17.52
N ASP A 110 0.08 1.77 -18.55
CA ASP A 110 -1.37 1.67 -18.80
C ASP A 110 -2.05 0.90 -17.65
N ALA A 111 -2.62 1.63 -16.69
CA ALA A 111 -2.96 1.13 -15.38
C ALA A 111 -4.38 1.57 -14.96
N MET A 112 -5.09 0.66 -14.30
CA MET A 112 -6.42 0.93 -13.78
C MET A 112 -6.36 1.95 -12.63
N THR A 113 -7.24 2.95 -12.66
CA THR A 113 -7.35 3.98 -11.60
C THR A 113 -8.69 3.92 -10.88
N ALA A 114 -9.81 4.21 -11.57
CA ALA A 114 -11.13 4.27 -10.95
C ALA A 114 -11.67 2.87 -10.55
N GLU A 115 -11.36 1.87 -11.36
CA GLU A 115 -11.84 0.49 -11.18
C GLU A 115 -11.26 -0.16 -9.92
N VAL A 116 -10.08 0.26 -9.45
CA VAL A 116 -9.42 -0.36 -8.30
C VAL A 116 -10.29 -0.23 -7.04
N THR A 117 -10.84 0.96 -6.78
CA THR A 117 -11.71 1.17 -5.62
C THR A 117 -12.98 0.33 -5.69
N GLU A 118 -13.61 0.28 -6.87
CA GLU A 118 -14.85 -0.47 -7.10
C GLU A 118 -14.63 -1.98 -6.96
N VAL A 119 -13.55 -2.51 -7.55
CA VAL A 119 -13.23 -3.93 -7.53
C VAL A 119 -12.85 -4.39 -6.12
N LEU A 120 -12.04 -3.60 -5.40
CA LEU A 120 -11.58 -3.97 -4.06
C LEU A 120 -12.70 -4.01 -3.01
N GLN A 121 -13.83 -3.32 -3.25
CA GLN A 121 -15.00 -3.30 -2.37
C GLN A 121 -14.64 -3.07 -0.90
N LEU A 122 -13.92 -1.99 -0.64
CA LEU A 122 -13.38 -1.66 0.67
C LEU A 122 -14.52 -1.44 1.70
N ARG A 123 -14.37 -2.04 2.88
CA ARG A 123 -15.39 -1.98 3.94
C ARG A 123 -15.36 -0.63 4.65
N LYS A 124 -16.54 -0.13 5.05
CA LYS A 124 -16.70 1.15 5.79
C LYS A 124 -16.25 1.11 7.27
N ARG A 125 -15.84 -0.05 7.79
CA ARG A 125 -15.56 -0.24 9.23
C ARG A 125 -14.18 0.28 9.65
N GLN A 126 -13.20 0.28 8.74
CA GLN A 126 -11.86 0.80 9.00
C GLN A 126 -11.67 2.18 8.34
N VAL A 127 -10.78 2.99 8.90
CA VAL A 127 -10.27 4.18 8.23
C VAL A 127 -9.36 3.72 7.10
N TRP A 128 -9.66 4.13 5.88
CA TRP A 128 -8.86 3.77 4.71
C TRP A 128 -8.80 4.90 3.68
N SER A 129 -7.75 4.88 2.88
CA SER A 129 -7.61 5.70 1.67
C SER A 129 -6.90 4.91 0.58
N LEU A 130 -7.20 5.24 -0.67
CA LEU A 130 -6.52 4.73 -1.85
C LEU A 130 -5.75 5.87 -2.52
N HIS A 131 -4.50 5.59 -2.88
CA HIS A 131 -3.63 6.51 -3.60
C HIS A 131 -3.03 5.84 -4.84
N CYS A 132 -3.07 6.57 -5.95
CA CYS A 132 -2.36 6.21 -7.18
C CYS A 132 -0.87 6.47 -7.00
N THR A 133 -0.02 5.49 -7.33
CA THR A 133 1.41 5.59 -7.09
C THR A 133 2.25 5.00 -8.23
N SER A 134 3.47 5.49 -8.35
CA SER A 134 4.52 4.85 -9.15
C SER A 134 5.78 4.75 -8.31
N ALA A 135 6.12 3.54 -7.86
CA ALA A 135 7.33 3.29 -7.08
C ALA A 135 8.63 3.72 -7.80
N PRO A 136 8.82 3.43 -9.11
CA PRO A 136 9.98 3.92 -9.87
C PRO A 136 10.13 5.44 -9.85
N LYS A 137 9.02 6.18 -10.03
CA LYS A 137 9.01 7.64 -10.14
C LYS A 137 8.93 8.34 -8.78
N GLY A 138 8.44 7.65 -7.75
CA GLY A 138 8.09 8.24 -6.46
C GLY A 138 6.74 8.98 -6.45
N PHE A 139 6.02 8.98 -7.57
CA PHE A 139 4.72 9.66 -7.70
C PHE A 139 3.71 9.12 -6.68
N GLY A 140 2.97 10.03 -6.05
CA GLY A 140 1.88 9.75 -5.11
C GLY A 140 2.32 9.18 -3.75
N LEU A 141 3.60 8.85 -3.57
CA LEU A 141 4.11 8.25 -2.34
C LEU A 141 4.11 9.25 -1.18
N SER A 142 4.48 10.51 -1.43
CA SER A 142 4.50 11.52 -0.37
C SER A 142 3.10 11.78 0.17
N GLU A 143 2.14 12.00 -0.73
CA GLU A 143 0.75 12.29 -0.39
C GLU A 143 0.08 11.11 0.34
N ALA A 144 0.39 9.88 -0.08
CA ALA A 144 -0.08 8.68 0.57
C ALA A 144 0.47 8.54 2.00
N MET A 145 1.75 8.88 2.20
CA MET A 145 2.40 8.85 3.50
C MET A 145 1.95 10.01 4.40
N ASP A 146 1.65 11.18 3.84
CA ASP A 146 1.04 12.32 4.57
C ASP A 146 -0.35 11.95 5.11
N TRP A 147 -1.17 11.29 4.28
CA TRP A 147 -2.48 10.79 4.70
C TRP A 147 -2.35 9.73 5.80
N LEU A 148 -1.43 8.76 5.63
CA LEU A 148 -1.20 7.73 6.63
C LEU A 148 -0.73 8.33 7.95
N SER A 149 0.22 9.28 7.88
CA SER A 149 0.74 10.01 9.04
C SER A 149 -0.37 10.70 9.81
N SER A 150 -1.22 11.45 9.09
CA SER A 150 -2.33 12.18 9.68
C SER A 150 -3.36 11.24 10.32
N SER A 151 -3.68 10.14 9.64
CA SER A 151 -4.66 9.15 10.11
C SER A 151 -4.19 8.36 11.33
N LEU A 152 -2.88 8.11 11.45
CA LEU A 152 -2.28 7.48 12.62
C LEU A 152 -2.24 8.42 13.83
N ALA A 153 -2.01 9.72 13.61
CA ALA A 153 -1.98 10.73 14.67
C ALA A 153 -3.38 11.12 15.18
N CYS A 154 -4.37 11.15 14.30
CA CYS A 154 -5.76 11.46 14.62
C CYS A 154 -6.69 10.56 13.81
N PRO A 155 -7.20 9.46 14.40
CA PRO A 155 -8.16 8.59 13.74
C PRO A 155 -9.52 9.30 13.63
N SER A 156 -9.69 10.18 12.63
CA SER A 156 -10.98 10.80 12.35
C SER A 156 -11.89 9.82 11.61
N ASN A 157 -13.17 9.73 12.01
CA ASN A 157 -14.20 8.93 11.36
C ASN A 157 -14.52 9.48 9.95
N GLY A 158 -13.74 9.09 8.94
CA GLY A 158 -14.03 9.45 7.55
C GLY A 158 -13.14 8.72 6.55
N SER A 159 -13.70 7.74 5.83
CA SER A 159 -13.08 7.17 4.64
C SER A 159 -12.99 8.26 3.56
N THR A 160 -11.79 8.50 3.03
CA THR A 160 -11.55 9.49 1.97
C THR A 160 -10.87 8.79 0.79
N SER A 161 -11.36 9.04 -0.43
CA SER A 161 -10.77 8.53 -1.66
C SER A 161 -10.23 9.71 -2.45
N THR A 162 -8.91 9.75 -2.69
CA THR A 162 -8.30 10.77 -3.56
C THR A 162 -7.78 10.11 -4.82
N THR A 163 -8.53 10.22 -5.91
CA THR A 163 -8.10 9.79 -7.25
C THR A 163 -7.47 10.97 -7.98
N ARG A 164 -6.15 11.06 -7.99
CA ARG A 164 -5.40 11.87 -8.97
C ARG A 164 -4.65 10.93 -9.90
N LYS A 165 -4.75 11.14 -11.22
CA LYS A 165 -4.00 10.35 -12.19
C LYS A 165 -2.60 10.95 -12.37
N TRP A 166 -1.67 10.11 -12.81
CA TRP A 166 -0.31 10.54 -13.18
C TRP A 166 -0.34 11.63 -14.27
N GLU A 167 -1.23 11.47 -15.26
CA GLU A 167 -1.41 12.38 -16.40
C GLU A 167 -1.82 13.82 -16.00
N ASP A 168 -2.35 13.99 -14.79
CA ASP A 168 -2.81 15.28 -14.27
C ASP A 168 -1.67 16.10 -13.62
N LEU A 169 -0.45 15.56 -13.52
CA LEU A 169 0.68 16.27 -12.94
C LEU A 169 1.49 17.07 -13.98
N PRO A 170 1.99 18.27 -13.62
CA PRO A 170 2.99 18.94 -14.44
C PRO A 170 4.24 18.06 -14.54
N GLU A 171 4.81 17.97 -15.75
CA GLU A 171 6.07 17.26 -15.94
C GLU A 171 7.17 17.81 -15.01
N PRO A 172 8.02 16.95 -14.43
CA PRO A 172 9.11 17.42 -13.60
C PRO A 172 10.04 18.32 -14.42
N ALA A 173 10.35 19.50 -13.87
CA ALA A 173 11.28 20.48 -14.43
C ALA A 173 12.72 19.94 -14.53
#